data_AF-A0A7J8VNM6-F1
#
_entry.id   AF-A0A7J8VNM6-F1
#
_cell.length_a   1.000
_cell.length_b   1.000
_cell.length_c   1.000
_cell.angle_alpha   90.00
_cell.angle_beta   90.00
_cell.angle_gamma   90.00
#
_symmetry.space_group_name_H-M   'P 1'
#
loop_
_entity.id
_entity.type
_entity.pdbx_description
1 polymer ?
#
loop_
_entity_poly.entity_id
_entity_poly.type
_entity_poly.pdbx_seq_one_letter_code
_entity_poly.pdbx_strand_id
1 'polypeptide(L)'
;MARITSLKMETEEGFDATRWLDRNLIRLCSKFGDYRKDDPSSFTLNPCFSLFPQFMFNLRRSQFVQVFNNSPDETAYFRMLLNRENITNAAVMIQPSLISYSFNSLPQPALLDVASISADRILLLDSYFSIVVFHGMTIAQWRNMGYQNQPEHQAFAELLQAPQADAQMIIQERFPVPRLVVCDQHGSQARFLLAKLNPSATYNNSSDIAAGSDIIFTDDVSLQVFFEHLQRLAVQS
;
A
#
# COMPACT_ATOMS: atom_id res chain seq x y z
N MET A 1 1.48 16.05 9.05
CA MET A 1 0.05 15.70 8.96
C MET A 1 -0.29 14.46 9.77
N ALA A 2 0.25 13.27 9.46
CA ALA A 2 -0.10 12.02 10.14
C ALA A 2 -0.04 12.07 11.68
N ARG A 3 1.07 12.57 12.26
CA ARG A 3 1.22 12.75 13.72
C ARG A 3 0.19 13.69 14.33
N ILE A 4 -0.11 14.79 13.64
CA ILE A 4 -1.13 15.75 14.08
C ILE A 4 -2.50 15.07 14.05
N THR A 5 -2.83 14.35 12.98
CA THR A 5 -4.08 13.58 12.90
C THR A 5 -4.20 12.60 14.06
N SER A 6 -3.14 11.84 14.35
CA SER A 6 -3.08 10.91 15.49
C SER A 6 -3.36 11.63 16.81
N LEU A 7 -2.68 12.75 17.08
CA LEU A 7 -2.88 13.54 18.29
C LEU A 7 -4.32 14.04 18.41
N LYS A 8 -4.87 14.62 17.34
CA LYS A 8 -6.25 15.13 17.32
C LYS A 8 -7.27 14.03 17.59
N MET A 9 -7.07 12.84 17.02
CA MET A 9 -7.93 11.67 17.27
C MET A 9 -7.89 11.19 18.73
N GLU A 10 -6.82 11.49 19.48
CA GLU A 10 -6.69 11.13 20.89
C GLU A 10 -7.27 12.22 21.81
N THR A 11 -7.12 13.50 21.43
CA THR A 11 -7.47 14.62 22.30
C THR A 11 -8.86 15.21 22.05
N GLU A 12 -9.41 15.09 20.85
CA GLU A 12 -10.68 15.71 20.46
C GLU A 12 -11.78 14.66 20.33
N GLU A 13 -12.82 14.77 21.17
CA GLU A 13 -14.00 13.90 21.10
C GLU A 13 -14.81 14.17 19.82
N GLY A 14 -15.21 13.11 19.12
CA GLY A 14 -15.98 13.22 17.87
C GLY A 14 -15.20 13.75 16.66
N PHE A 15 -13.86 13.76 16.72
CA PHE A 15 -13.02 14.25 15.63
C PHE A 15 -13.07 13.35 14.39
N ASP A 16 -13.59 13.89 13.29
CA ASP A 16 -13.58 13.25 11.97
C ASP A 16 -12.24 13.48 11.26
N ALA A 17 -11.31 12.55 11.51
CA ALA A 17 -9.95 12.58 10.97
C ALA A 17 -9.90 12.54 9.44
N THR A 18 -10.74 11.72 8.81
CA THR A 18 -10.79 11.57 7.34
C THR A 18 -11.21 12.87 6.70
N ARG A 19 -12.31 13.47 7.16
CA ARG A 19 -12.79 14.75 6.63
C ARG A 19 -11.81 15.88 6.90
N TRP A 20 -11.14 15.87 8.05
CA TRP A 20 -10.11 16.86 8.37
C TRP A 20 -8.91 16.76 7.43
N LEU A 21 -8.41 15.54 7.16
CA LEU A 21 -7.34 15.31 6.18
C LEU A 21 -7.75 15.77 4.78
N ASP A 22 -8.92 15.34 4.30
CA ASP A 22 -9.43 15.66 2.96
C ASP A 22 -9.57 17.19 2.78
N ARG A 23 -10.12 17.90 3.77
CA ARG A 23 -10.25 19.38 3.73
C ARG A 23 -8.90 20.09 3.66
N ASN A 24 -7.90 19.63 4.42
CA ASN A 24 -6.57 20.22 4.38
C ASN A 24 -5.85 19.93 3.05
N LEU A 25 -6.05 18.73 2.50
CA LEU A 25 -5.51 18.37 1.19
C LEU A 25 -6.12 19.23 0.07
N ILE A 26 -7.44 19.42 0.06
CA ILE A 26 -8.12 20.27 -0.92
C ILE A 26 -7.58 21.70 -0.83
N ARG A 27 -7.49 22.28 0.38
CA ARG A 27 -6.93 23.64 0.56
C ARG A 27 -5.49 23.77 0.04
N LEU A 28 -4.66 22.75 0.26
CA LEU A 28 -3.29 22.73 -0.26
C LEU A 28 -3.31 22.68 -1.79
N CYS A 29 -4.12 21.80 -2.38
CA CYS A 29 -4.22 21.64 -3.83
C CYS A 29 -4.80 22.89 -4.52
N SER A 30 -5.82 23.54 -3.94
CA SER A 30 -6.37 24.80 -4.46
C SER A 30 -5.37 25.96 -4.35
N LYS A 31 -4.52 25.96 -3.32
CA LYS A 31 -3.57 27.05 -3.11
C LYS A 31 -2.30 26.93 -3.94
N PHE A 32 -1.82 25.71 -4.16
CA PHE A 32 -0.51 25.44 -4.78
C PHE A 32 -0.59 24.66 -6.09
N GLY A 33 -1.79 24.28 -6.53
CA GLY A 33 -2.02 23.67 -7.84
C GLY A 33 -2.19 24.73 -8.93
N ASP A 34 -1.72 24.40 -10.12
CA ASP A 34 -1.97 25.18 -11.33
C ASP A 34 -3.17 24.60 -12.06
N TYR A 35 -4.21 25.41 -12.25
CA TYR A 35 -5.44 25.00 -12.91
C TYR A 35 -6.21 26.18 -13.48
N ARG A 36 -7.09 25.88 -14.43
CA ARG A 36 -8.17 26.77 -14.87
C ARG A 36 -9.39 26.52 -14.00
N LYS A 37 -10.04 27.59 -13.58
CA LYS A 37 -11.24 27.51 -12.75
C LYS A 37 -12.31 26.66 -13.44
N ASP A 38 -12.95 25.79 -12.67
CA ASP A 38 -14.01 24.87 -13.13
C ASP A 38 -13.58 23.86 -14.23
N ASP A 39 -12.29 23.70 -14.50
CA ASP A 39 -11.74 22.70 -15.44
C ASP A 39 -10.80 21.70 -14.73
N PRO A 40 -11.33 20.56 -14.25
CA PRO A 40 -10.54 19.55 -13.52
C PRO A 40 -9.39 18.96 -14.34
N SER A 41 -9.53 18.90 -15.67
CA SER A 41 -8.53 18.29 -16.55
C SER A 41 -7.24 19.12 -16.64
N SER A 42 -7.33 20.41 -16.33
CA SER A 42 -6.20 21.34 -16.31
C SER A 42 -5.35 21.26 -15.04
N PHE A 43 -5.83 20.54 -14.02
CA PHE A 43 -5.19 20.53 -12.71
C PHE A 43 -3.83 19.83 -12.74
N THR A 44 -2.80 20.55 -12.32
CA THR A 44 -1.44 20.03 -12.15
C THR A 44 -0.86 20.47 -10.82
N LEU A 45 0.04 19.65 -10.28
CA LEU A 45 0.80 19.96 -9.07
C LEU A 45 2.29 19.96 -9.40
N ASN A 46 3.02 20.87 -8.74
CA ASN A 46 4.47 20.88 -8.79
C ASN A 46 5.02 19.48 -8.39
N PRO A 47 6.05 18.95 -9.08
CA PRO A 47 6.66 17.66 -8.74
C PRO A 47 7.09 17.50 -7.28
N CYS A 48 7.45 18.58 -6.59
CA CYS A 48 7.77 18.55 -5.16
C CYS A 48 6.56 18.22 -4.26
N PHE A 49 5.33 18.42 -4.76
CA PHE A 49 4.08 18.16 -4.04
C PHE A 49 3.28 16.98 -4.63
N SER A 50 3.68 16.43 -5.78
CA SER A 50 2.90 15.42 -6.52
C SER A 50 2.62 14.14 -5.73
N LEU A 51 3.53 13.75 -4.83
CA LEU A 51 3.36 12.57 -3.97
C LEU A 51 2.47 12.83 -2.75
N PHE A 52 2.25 14.10 -2.38
CA PHE A 52 1.53 14.43 -1.16
C PHE A 52 0.07 13.94 -1.16
N PRO A 53 -0.72 14.10 -2.25
CA PRO A 53 -2.06 13.50 -2.32
C PRO A 53 -2.05 11.97 -2.19
N GLN A 54 -1.06 11.29 -2.78
CA GLN A 54 -0.92 9.84 -2.67
C GLN A 54 -0.65 9.41 -1.22
N PHE A 55 0.23 10.10 -0.51
CA PHE A 55 0.44 9.87 0.92
C PHE A 55 -0.83 10.12 1.75
N MET A 56 -1.62 11.15 1.42
CA MET A 56 -2.88 11.41 2.12
C MET A 56 -3.93 10.32 1.85
N PHE A 57 -3.99 9.81 0.62
CA PHE A 57 -4.84 8.67 0.26
C PHE A 57 -4.49 7.41 1.07
N ASN A 58 -3.21 7.09 1.19
CA ASN A 58 -2.79 5.94 1.97
C ASN A 58 -2.98 6.18 3.48
N LEU A 59 -2.70 7.38 3.98
CA LEU A 59 -2.89 7.76 5.38
C LEU A 59 -4.35 7.63 5.83
N ARG A 60 -5.31 8.18 5.07
CA ARG A 60 -6.74 8.16 5.46
C ARG A 60 -7.34 6.74 5.50
N ARG A 61 -6.71 5.78 4.81
CA ARG A 61 -7.07 4.35 4.79
C ARG A 61 -6.22 3.49 5.73
N SER A 62 -5.15 4.07 6.27
CA SER A 62 -4.24 3.36 7.17
C SER A 62 -4.91 3.05 8.52
N GLN A 63 -4.35 2.08 9.23
CA GLN A 63 -4.75 1.70 10.59
C GLN A 63 -4.55 2.82 11.64
N PHE A 64 -3.86 3.91 11.28
CA PHE A 64 -3.76 5.08 12.15
C PHE A 64 -5.10 5.85 12.22
N VAL A 65 -5.86 5.83 11.13
CA VAL A 65 -7.12 6.57 10.96
C VAL A 65 -8.32 5.62 10.98
N GLN A 66 -8.29 4.56 10.17
CA GLN A 66 -9.34 3.55 10.13
C GLN A 66 -9.04 2.45 11.15
N VAL A 67 -9.55 2.63 12.37
CA VAL A 67 -9.28 1.73 13.50
C VAL A 67 -10.17 0.48 13.51
N PHE A 68 -11.12 0.36 12.59
CA PHE A 68 -11.95 -0.84 12.46
C PHE A 68 -11.07 -2.08 12.27
N ASN A 69 -11.46 -3.20 12.89
CA ASN A 69 -10.71 -4.45 12.90
C ASN A 69 -9.33 -4.38 13.58
N ASN A 70 -9.08 -3.35 14.40
CA ASN A 70 -7.96 -3.28 15.33
C ASN A 70 -8.50 -3.13 16.76
N SER A 71 -7.82 -3.72 17.73
CA SER A 71 -8.06 -3.44 19.14
C SER A 71 -7.61 -2.02 19.52
N PRO A 72 -8.15 -1.45 20.63
CA PRO A 72 -7.65 -0.19 21.17
C PRO A 72 -6.14 -0.20 21.44
N ASP A 73 -5.62 -1.30 21.98
CA ASP A 73 -4.20 -1.45 22.31
C ASP A 73 -3.32 -1.52 21.06
N GLU A 74 -3.74 -2.23 20.01
CA GLU A 74 -3.04 -2.23 18.71
C GLU A 74 -3.00 -0.83 18.10
N THR A 75 -4.12 -0.11 18.16
CA THR A 75 -4.20 1.26 17.67
C THR A 75 -3.23 2.17 18.43
N ALA A 76 -3.20 2.09 19.76
CA ALA A 76 -2.29 2.85 20.59
C ALA A 76 -0.82 2.51 20.28
N TYR A 77 -0.50 1.22 20.10
CA TYR A 77 0.82 0.74 19.73
C TYR A 77 1.28 1.31 18.37
N PHE A 78 0.42 1.27 17.34
CA PHE A 78 0.76 1.82 16.03
C PHE A 78 1.02 3.33 16.11
N ARG A 79 0.14 4.08 16.79
CA ARG A 79 0.27 5.54 16.94
C ARG A 79 1.50 5.94 17.75
N MET A 80 1.82 5.20 18.81
CA MET A 80 3.06 5.39 19.58
C MET A 80 4.28 5.28 18.67
N LEU A 81 4.36 4.23 17.84
CA LEU A 81 5.48 4.02 16.93
C LEU A 81 5.57 5.10 15.84
N LEU A 82 4.44 5.51 15.26
CA LEU A 82 4.40 6.62 14.29
C LEU A 82 5.00 7.93 14.86
N ASN A 83 4.76 8.19 16.15
CA ASN A 83 5.28 9.38 16.83
C ASN A 83 6.76 9.25 17.21
N ARG A 84 7.26 8.03 17.43
CA ARG A 84 8.65 7.76 17.82
C ARG A 84 9.62 7.68 16.63
N GLU A 85 9.19 7.10 15.51
CA GLU A 85 10.08 6.75 14.41
C GLU A 85 10.56 7.94 13.57
N ASN A 86 11.59 7.73 12.74
CA ASN A 86 12.07 8.76 11.82
C ASN A 86 11.16 8.91 10.58
N ILE A 87 11.49 9.87 9.70
CA ILE A 87 10.68 10.17 8.51
C ILE A 87 10.63 8.97 7.55
N THR A 88 11.76 8.29 7.33
CA THR A 88 11.86 7.13 6.43
C THR A 88 10.92 6.01 6.88
N ASN A 89 10.99 5.64 8.16
CA ASN A 89 10.14 4.61 8.75
C ASN A 89 8.67 5.02 8.76
N ALA A 90 8.36 6.27 9.11
CA ALA A 90 7.00 6.78 9.10
C ALA A 90 6.41 6.82 7.67
N ALA A 91 7.22 7.08 6.64
CA ALA A 91 6.78 7.03 5.26
C ALA A 91 6.36 5.61 4.87
N VAL A 92 7.16 4.59 5.21
CA VAL A 92 6.83 3.17 4.97
C VAL A 92 5.60 2.72 5.75
N MET A 93 5.41 3.20 6.98
CA MET A 93 4.19 2.93 7.75
C MET A 93 2.91 3.46 7.07
N ILE A 94 3.00 4.62 6.43
CA ILE A 94 1.85 5.28 5.78
C ILE A 94 1.62 4.69 4.39
N GLN A 95 2.68 4.61 3.59
CA GLN A 95 2.67 4.06 2.24
C GLN A 95 3.68 2.91 2.19
N PRO A 96 3.21 1.67 2.41
CA PRO A 96 4.03 0.47 2.31
C PRO A 96 4.79 0.39 0.99
N SER A 97 5.99 -0.17 1.04
CA SER A 97 6.76 -0.46 -0.17
C SER A 97 6.42 -1.84 -0.70
N LEU A 98 6.42 -1.99 -2.02
CA LEU A 98 6.17 -3.25 -2.71
C LEU A 98 7.28 -3.49 -3.73
N ILE A 99 7.95 -4.62 -3.64
CA ILE A 99 9.00 -5.04 -4.58
C ILE A 99 8.52 -6.30 -5.30
N SER A 100 8.71 -6.34 -6.62
CA SER A 100 8.36 -7.49 -7.45
C SER A 100 9.61 -8.24 -7.91
N TYR A 101 9.56 -9.57 -7.81
CA TYR A 101 10.58 -10.50 -8.24
C TYR A 101 10.00 -11.40 -9.33
N SER A 102 10.75 -11.59 -10.41
CA SER A 102 10.36 -12.42 -11.55
C SER A 102 11.60 -13.00 -12.21
N PHE A 103 11.44 -14.01 -13.08
CA PHE A 103 12.57 -14.58 -13.82
C PHE A 103 13.21 -13.61 -14.81
N ASN A 104 12.41 -12.72 -15.39
CA ASN A 104 12.81 -11.92 -16.55
C ASN A 104 13.34 -10.53 -16.17
N SER A 105 13.33 -10.18 -14.89
CA SER A 105 13.78 -8.87 -14.43
C SER A 105 14.36 -8.93 -13.02
N LEU A 106 15.32 -8.04 -12.76
CA LEU A 106 15.83 -7.81 -11.41
C LEU A 106 14.71 -7.31 -10.49
N PRO A 107 14.88 -7.46 -9.14
CA PRO A 107 13.93 -6.92 -8.17
C PRO A 107 13.67 -5.43 -8.44
N GLN A 108 12.40 -5.08 -8.62
CA GLN A 108 12.01 -3.72 -8.97
C GLN A 108 10.81 -3.23 -8.14
N PRO A 109 10.74 -1.93 -7.82
CA PRO A 109 9.58 -1.36 -7.17
C PRO A 109 8.30 -1.58 -7.99
N ALA A 110 7.25 -2.04 -7.33
CA ALA A 110 5.92 -2.20 -7.90
C ALA A 110 4.95 -1.17 -7.30
N LEU A 111 3.90 -0.85 -8.04
CA LEU A 111 2.84 0.00 -7.52
C LEU A 111 2.09 -0.73 -6.40
N LEU A 112 1.72 -0.02 -5.34
CA LEU A 112 0.90 -0.55 -4.26
C LEU A 112 -0.57 -0.69 -4.71
N ASP A 113 -0.79 -1.57 -5.67
CA ASP A 113 -2.00 -1.71 -6.45
C ASP A 113 -2.28 -3.20 -6.73
N VAL A 114 -3.56 -3.58 -6.79
CA VAL A 114 -3.96 -4.94 -7.15
C VAL A 114 -3.44 -5.38 -8.52
N ALA A 115 -3.28 -4.43 -9.45
CA ALA A 115 -2.72 -4.69 -10.78
C ALA A 115 -1.25 -5.20 -10.73
N SER A 116 -0.55 -5.02 -9.61
CA SER A 116 0.80 -5.56 -9.42
C SER A 116 0.81 -7.06 -9.09
N ILE A 117 -0.33 -7.66 -8.76
CA ILE A 117 -0.43 -9.10 -8.51
C ILE A 117 -0.43 -9.85 -9.84
N SER A 118 0.48 -10.82 -9.96
CA SER A 118 0.55 -11.73 -11.09
C SER A 118 0.89 -13.15 -10.62
N ALA A 119 0.41 -14.15 -11.35
CA ALA A 119 0.61 -15.56 -11.01
C ALA A 119 2.07 -16.01 -11.08
N ASP A 120 2.88 -15.35 -11.92
CA ASP A 120 4.28 -15.67 -12.24
C ASP A 120 5.31 -14.83 -11.46
N ARG A 121 4.88 -14.05 -10.46
CA ARG A 121 5.75 -13.16 -9.69
C ARG A 121 5.69 -13.44 -8.19
N ILE A 122 6.75 -13.03 -7.50
CA ILE A 122 6.77 -12.93 -6.04
C ILE A 122 6.74 -11.46 -5.67
N LEU A 123 5.98 -11.11 -4.64
CA LEU A 123 5.91 -9.75 -4.11
C LEU A 123 6.44 -9.73 -2.67
N LEU A 124 7.30 -8.76 -2.37
CA LEU A 124 7.72 -8.42 -1.02
C LEU A 124 7.06 -7.10 -0.63
N LEU A 125 6.09 -7.15 0.28
CA LEU A 125 5.48 -5.97 0.87
C LEU A 125 6.15 -5.67 2.20
N ASP A 126 6.60 -4.45 2.37
CA ASP A 126 7.04 -3.92 3.66
C ASP A 126 6.11 -2.79 4.12
N SER A 127 5.36 -3.06 5.19
CA SER A 127 4.41 -2.12 5.81
C SER A 127 4.87 -1.59 7.17
N TYR A 128 6.18 -1.63 7.42
CA TYR A 128 6.82 -1.38 8.70
C TYR A 128 6.52 -2.44 9.78
N PHE A 129 5.25 -2.65 10.11
CA PHE A 129 4.81 -3.57 11.18
C PHE A 129 4.76 -5.03 10.75
N SER A 130 4.53 -5.28 9.47
CA SER A 130 4.60 -6.61 8.88
C SER A 130 5.32 -6.58 7.53
N ILE A 131 6.04 -7.67 7.28
CA ILE A 131 6.66 -7.98 5.99
C ILE A 131 5.90 -9.17 5.41
N VAL A 132 5.43 -9.03 4.18
CA VAL A 132 4.67 -10.08 3.49
C VAL A 132 5.44 -10.55 2.27
N VAL A 133 5.82 -11.83 2.25
CA VAL A 133 6.33 -12.51 1.05
C VAL A 133 5.16 -13.25 0.42
N PHE A 134 4.68 -12.74 -0.71
CA PHE A 134 3.52 -13.26 -1.43
C PHE A 134 3.95 -13.95 -2.71
N HIS A 135 3.58 -15.22 -2.88
CA HIS A 135 3.86 -15.99 -4.07
C HIS A 135 2.63 -16.02 -4.99
N GLY A 136 2.80 -15.63 -6.25
CA GLY A 136 1.79 -15.83 -7.29
C GLY A 136 1.45 -17.32 -7.46
N MET A 137 0.25 -17.59 -7.99
CA MET A 137 -0.29 -18.95 -8.10
C MET A 137 0.66 -19.93 -8.82
N THR A 138 1.25 -19.53 -9.95
CA THR A 138 2.17 -20.39 -10.72
C THR A 138 3.47 -20.64 -9.94
N ILE A 139 4.02 -19.61 -9.29
CA ILE A 139 5.19 -19.75 -8.42
C ILE A 139 4.92 -20.71 -7.27
N ALA A 140 3.77 -20.57 -6.60
CA ALA A 140 3.37 -21.44 -5.51
C ALA A 140 3.21 -22.90 -5.97
N GLN A 141 2.61 -23.11 -7.15
CA GLN A 141 2.49 -24.45 -7.76
C GLN A 141 3.86 -25.09 -8.02
N TRP A 142 4.79 -24.38 -8.66
CA TRP A 142 6.14 -24.88 -8.91
C TRP A 142 6.91 -25.17 -7.62
N ARG A 143 6.76 -24.31 -6.60
CA ARG A 143 7.36 -24.53 -5.28
C ARG A 143 6.83 -25.81 -4.62
N ASN A 144 5.52 -26.05 -4.72
CA ASN A 144 4.88 -27.23 -4.13
C ASN A 144 5.21 -28.52 -4.89
N MET A 145 5.49 -28.44 -6.20
CA MET A 145 6.01 -29.56 -7.01
C MET A 145 7.49 -29.86 -6.73
N GLY A 146 8.18 -29.00 -5.97
CA GLY A 146 9.58 -29.22 -5.57
C GLY A 146 10.59 -28.94 -6.68
N TYR A 147 10.24 -28.14 -7.69
CA TYR A 147 11.15 -27.80 -8.79
C TYR A 147 12.44 -27.14 -8.30
N GLN A 148 12.39 -26.36 -7.22
CA GLN A 148 13.56 -25.73 -6.60
C GLN A 148 14.62 -26.72 -6.10
N ASN A 149 14.28 -28.00 -5.92
CA ASN A 149 15.23 -29.04 -5.49
C ASN A 149 15.94 -29.71 -6.67
N GLN A 150 15.51 -29.44 -7.91
CA GLN A 150 16.08 -30.04 -9.10
C GLN A 150 17.27 -29.20 -9.59
N PRO A 151 18.40 -29.83 -9.96
CA PRO A 151 19.60 -29.10 -10.39
C PRO A 151 19.34 -28.27 -11.66
N GLU A 152 18.40 -28.68 -12.50
CA GLU A 152 17.98 -27.99 -13.73
C GLU A 152 17.23 -26.67 -13.45
N HIS A 153 16.72 -26.48 -12.24
CA HIS A 153 15.88 -25.36 -11.84
C HIS A 153 16.51 -24.50 -10.73
N GLN A 154 17.84 -24.41 -10.70
CA GLN A 154 18.57 -23.57 -9.74
C GLN A 154 18.10 -22.11 -9.75
N ALA A 155 17.81 -21.54 -10.92
CA ALA A 155 17.30 -20.17 -11.04
C ALA A 155 15.96 -19.97 -10.28
N PHE A 156 15.12 -21.01 -10.19
CA PHE A 156 13.88 -20.94 -9.42
C PHE A 156 14.15 -20.98 -7.91
N ALA A 157 15.12 -21.76 -7.45
CA ALA A 157 15.55 -21.74 -6.06
C ALA A 157 16.08 -20.36 -5.65
N GLU A 158 16.88 -19.73 -6.52
CA GLU A 158 17.38 -18.36 -6.31
C GLU A 158 16.24 -17.34 -6.27
N LEU A 159 15.26 -17.45 -7.17
CA LEU A 159 14.07 -16.58 -7.18
C LEU A 159 13.28 -16.67 -5.86
N LEU A 160 13.12 -17.86 -5.30
CA LEU A 160 12.43 -18.06 -4.02
C LEU A 160 13.22 -17.53 -2.81
N GLN A 161 14.56 -17.55 -2.89
CA GLN A 161 15.45 -17.10 -1.82
C GLN A 161 15.61 -15.58 -1.77
N ALA A 162 15.68 -14.90 -2.92
CA ALA A 162 15.88 -13.45 -3.01
C ALA A 162 14.94 -12.61 -2.09
N PRO A 163 13.60 -12.77 -2.15
CA PRO A 163 12.70 -12.00 -1.28
C PRO A 163 12.82 -12.38 0.20
N GLN A 164 13.27 -13.61 0.52
CA GLN A 164 13.50 -14.02 1.91
C GLN A 164 14.76 -13.37 2.48
N ALA A 165 15.83 -13.27 1.69
CA ALA A 165 17.05 -12.58 2.08
C ALA A 165 16.76 -11.10 2.35
N ASP A 166 16.05 -10.42 1.44
CA ASP A 166 15.68 -9.02 1.61
C ASP A 166 14.76 -8.81 2.82
N ALA A 167 13.76 -9.69 3.02
CA ALA A 167 12.92 -9.65 4.21
C ALA A 167 13.74 -9.78 5.51
N GLN A 168 14.72 -10.70 5.53
CA GLN A 168 15.56 -10.92 6.71
C GLN A 168 16.46 -9.73 7.02
N MET A 169 17.00 -9.05 5.99
CA MET A 169 17.76 -7.82 6.18
C MET A 169 16.91 -6.73 6.85
N ILE A 170 15.68 -6.52 6.37
CA ILE A 170 14.76 -5.55 6.97
C ILE A 170 14.42 -5.92 8.42
N ILE A 171 14.20 -7.21 8.69
CA ILE A 171 13.90 -7.72 10.04
C ILE A 171 15.04 -7.45 11.03
N GLN A 172 16.29 -7.62 10.59
CA GLN A 172 17.47 -7.45 11.43
C GLN A 172 17.71 -5.99 11.83
N GLU A 173 17.40 -5.04 10.96
CA GLU A 173 17.61 -3.62 11.22
C GLU A 173 16.46 -2.95 11.98
N ARG A 174 15.24 -3.52 11.92
CA ARG A 174 14.04 -2.85 12.40
C ARG A 174 13.71 -3.15 13.85
N PHE A 175 13.35 -2.10 14.59
CA PHE A 175 12.79 -2.20 15.93
C PHE A 175 11.45 -1.46 16.06
N PRO A 176 10.38 -2.11 16.57
CA PRO A 176 10.32 -3.51 16.96
C PRO A 176 10.35 -4.46 15.75
N VAL A 177 10.69 -5.71 16.00
CA VAL A 177 10.77 -6.75 14.98
C VAL A 177 9.42 -6.88 14.27
N PRO A 178 9.37 -6.75 12.93
CA PRO A 178 8.11 -6.85 12.20
C PRO A 178 7.65 -8.30 12.10
N ARG A 179 6.33 -8.49 11.98
CA ARG A 179 5.76 -9.81 11.73
C ARG A 179 6.05 -10.24 10.29
N LEU A 180 6.80 -11.33 10.11
CA LEU A 180 6.95 -11.97 8.81
C LEU A 180 5.71 -12.83 8.49
N VAL A 181 5.15 -12.64 7.30
CA VAL A 181 4.04 -13.41 6.76
C VAL A 181 4.47 -13.96 5.41
N VAL A 182 4.48 -15.28 5.27
CA VAL A 182 4.71 -15.94 3.98
C VAL A 182 3.41 -16.54 3.52
N CYS A 183 2.96 -16.20 2.33
CA CYS A 183 1.67 -16.64 1.81
C CYS A 183 1.69 -16.82 0.29
N ASP A 184 0.67 -17.52 -0.19
CA ASP A 184 0.43 -17.77 -1.61
C ASP A 184 -0.85 -17.06 -2.04
N GLN A 185 -0.97 -16.80 -3.34
CA GLN A 185 -2.20 -16.30 -3.95
C GLN A 185 -3.39 -17.19 -3.58
N HIS A 186 -4.50 -16.56 -3.22
CA HIS A 186 -5.71 -17.19 -2.66
C HIS A 186 -5.56 -17.88 -1.29
N GLY A 187 -4.39 -17.80 -0.65
CA GLY A 187 -4.20 -18.24 0.74
C GLY A 187 -4.81 -17.28 1.76
N SER A 188 -5.18 -17.78 2.94
CA SER A 188 -5.85 -16.97 3.98
C SER A 188 -5.02 -15.77 4.46
N GLN A 189 -3.69 -15.92 4.52
CA GLN A 189 -2.77 -14.86 4.93
C GLN A 189 -2.49 -13.84 3.80
N ALA A 190 -2.92 -14.09 2.56
CA ALA A 190 -2.80 -13.12 1.46
C ALA A 190 -3.56 -11.82 1.75
N ARG A 191 -4.58 -11.87 2.63
CA ARG A 191 -5.32 -10.68 3.09
C ARG A 191 -4.43 -9.57 3.67
N PHE A 192 -3.26 -9.92 4.24
CA PHE A 192 -2.30 -8.93 4.73
C PHE A 192 -1.71 -8.07 3.62
N LEU A 193 -1.56 -8.64 2.42
CA LEU A 193 -1.20 -7.88 1.22
C LEU A 193 -2.42 -7.12 0.70
N LEU A 194 -3.52 -7.83 0.43
CA LEU A 194 -4.70 -7.26 -0.24
C LEU A 194 -5.28 -6.04 0.49
N ALA A 195 -5.32 -6.06 1.83
CA ALA A 195 -5.82 -4.94 2.62
C ALA A 195 -4.99 -3.65 2.50
N LYS A 196 -3.75 -3.74 1.99
CA LYS A 196 -2.85 -2.58 1.81
C LYS A 196 -2.83 -2.07 0.38
N LEU A 197 -3.37 -2.81 -0.59
CA LEU A 197 -3.33 -2.43 -2.00
C LEU A 197 -4.42 -1.42 -2.36
N ASN A 198 -4.14 -0.63 -3.40
CA ASN A 198 -5.15 0.17 -4.07
C ASN A 198 -6.11 -0.75 -4.85
N PRO A 199 -7.44 -0.67 -4.61
CA PRO A 199 -8.43 -1.44 -5.33
C PRO A 199 -8.74 -0.78 -6.68
N SER A 200 -7.77 -0.76 -7.61
CA SER A 200 -7.99 -0.28 -8.98
C SER A 200 -8.92 -1.20 -9.78
N ALA A 201 -8.90 -2.50 -9.45
CA ALA A 201 -9.79 -3.52 -9.99
C ALA A 201 -10.75 -4.01 -8.89
N THR A 202 -12.03 -3.65 -9.02
CA THR A 202 -13.12 -4.06 -8.11
C THR A 202 -14.21 -4.82 -8.88
N TYR A 203 -15.07 -5.54 -8.17
CA TYR A 203 -16.18 -6.30 -8.77
C TYR A 203 -17.16 -5.42 -9.57
N ASN A 204 -17.28 -4.13 -9.20
CA ASN A 204 -18.11 -3.16 -9.89
C ASN A 204 -17.60 -2.79 -11.29
N ASN A 205 -16.29 -2.92 -11.55
CA ASN A 205 -15.66 -2.63 -12.85
C ASN A 205 -15.15 -3.91 -13.54
N SER A 206 -15.71 -5.07 -13.19
CA SER A 206 -15.29 -6.40 -13.67
C SER A 206 -15.30 -6.58 -15.19
N SER A 207 -16.05 -5.76 -15.95
CA SER A 207 -16.09 -5.82 -17.41
C SER A 207 -14.83 -5.31 -18.12
N ASP A 208 -14.09 -4.40 -17.49
CA ASP A 208 -12.91 -3.73 -18.09
C ASP A 208 -11.58 -4.35 -17.63
N ILE A 209 -11.67 -5.40 -16.82
CA ILE A 209 -10.53 -6.02 -16.16
C ILE A 209 -10.00 -7.18 -17.03
N ALA A 210 -8.69 -7.19 -17.29
CA ALA A 210 -8.05 -8.25 -18.05
C ALA A 210 -8.29 -9.63 -17.39
N ALA A 211 -8.63 -10.62 -18.22
CA ALA A 211 -8.89 -11.97 -17.74
C ALA A 211 -7.70 -12.50 -16.91
N GLY A 212 -7.94 -12.80 -15.63
CA GLY A 212 -6.95 -13.39 -14.73
C GLY A 212 -6.27 -12.43 -13.75
N SER A 213 -6.59 -11.13 -13.74
CA SER A 213 -6.12 -10.24 -12.67
C SER A 213 -6.94 -10.39 -11.39
N ASP A 214 -6.28 -10.23 -10.25
CA ASP A 214 -6.97 -10.26 -8.95
C ASP A 214 -7.93 -9.08 -8.79
N ILE A 215 -9.02 -9.33 -8.07
CA ILE A 215 -10.06 -8.34 -7.73
C ILE A 215 -10.11 -8.19 -6.22
N ILE A 216 -10.08 -6.95 -5.74
CA ILE A 216 -10.29 -6.66 -4.32
C ILE A 216 -11.78 -6.43 -4.09
N PHE A 217 -12.37 -7.22 -3.19
CA PHE A 217 -13.75 -7.08 -2.75
C PHE A 217 -13.84 -6.01 -1.66
N THR A 218 -13.97 -4.76 -2.07
CA THR A 218 -14.13 -3.61 -1.17
C THR A 218 -14.97 -2.51 -1.83
N ASP A 219 -15.70 -1.76 -1.01
CA ASP A 219 -16.37 -0.51 -1.41
C ASP A 219 -15.42 0.70 -1.30
N ASP A 220 -14.16 0.49 -0.91
CA ASP A 220 -13.17 1.55 -0.82
C ASP A 220 -12.91 2.19 -2.19
N VAL A 221 -12.74 3.51 -2.15
CA VAL A 221 -12.44 4.32 -3.33
C VAL A 221 -11.01 4.05 -3.83
N SER A 222 -10.85 3.85 -5.13
CA SER A 222 -9.53 3.71 -5.76
C SER A 222 -8.76 5.04 -5.78
N LEU A 223 -7.44 4.96 -5.91
CA LEU A 223 -6.57 6.13 -5.98
C LEU A 223 -6.96 7.05 -7.14
N GLN A 224 -7.35 6.48 -8.28
CA GLN A 224 -7.80 7.24 -9.44
C GLN A 224 -9.05 8.07 -9.12
N VAL A 225 -10.10 7.43 -8.60
CA VAL A 225 -11.35 8.13 -8.25
C VAL A 225 -11.09 9.18 -7.16
N PHE A 226 -10.21 8.90 -6.21
CA PHE A 226 -9.76 9.87 -5.21
C PHE A 226 -9.12 11.12 -5.85
N PHE A 227 -8.21 10.93 -6.81
CA PHE A 227 -7.59 12.04 -7.54
C PHE A 227 -8.60 12.84 -8.36
N GLU A 228 -9.53 12.17 -9.07
CA GLU A 228 -10.57 12.86 -9.84
C GLU A 228 -11.45 13.74 -8.93
N HIS A 229 -11.82 13.23 -7.76
CA HIS A 229 -12.60 14.00 -6.79
C HIS A 229 -11.80 15.18 -6.21
N LEU A 230 -10.52 14.95 -5.89
CA LEU A 230 -9.63 15.99 -5.41
C LEU A 230 -9.47 17.11 -6.45
N GLN A 231 -9.26 16.77 -7.71
CA GLN A 231 -9.13 17.72 -8.81
C GLN A 231 -10.40 18.56 -8.96
N ARG A 232 -11.58 17.92 -9.01
CA ARG A 232 -12.87 18.62 -9.11
C ARG A 232 -13.07 19.63 -7.98
N LEU A 233 -12.77 19.24 -6.74
CA LEU A 233 -12.94 20.12 -5.58
C LEU A 233 -11.86 21.22 -5.52
N ALA A 234 -10.64 20.92 -5.97
CA ALA A 234 -9.55 21.87 -5.97
C ALA A 234 -9.83 23.05 -6.90
N VAL A 235 -10.35 22.77 -8.11
CA VAL A 235 -10.62 23.81 -9.14
C VAL A 235 -11.88 24.64 -8.89
N GLN A 236 -12.75 24.19 -7.98
CA GLN A 236 -13.99 24.86 -7.58
C GLN A 236 -13.80 25.82 -6.38
N SER A 237 -12.68 25.69 -5.66
CA SER A 237 -12.40 26.45 -4.43
C SER A 237 -11.91 27.88 -4.70
#